data_AF-A0A8B6CQ23-F1
#
_entry.id   AF-A0A8B6CQ23-F1
#
_cell.length_a   1.000
_cell.length_b   1.000
_cell.length_c   1.000
_cell.angle_alpha   90.00
_cell.angle_beta   90.00
_cell.angle_gamma   90.00
#
_symmetry.space_group_name_H-M   'P 1'
#
loop_
_entity.id
_entity.type
_entity.pdbx_description
1 polymer ?
#
loop_
_entity_poly.entity_id
_entity_poly.type
_entity_poly.pdbx_seq_one_letter_code
_entity_poly.pdbx_strand_id
1 'polypeptide(L)'
;MALQTRFQAVNTSVAVNEALKELKNIIPKQDFIQHEATIRGVLEVAADTENELTNIMSPFMNKISIKEVENKISPKIGHDRAEMIKNAFSFETYKMKLVKKSNGQSAVQMHRGGTEFRPEINLLKIEDVIKSNELQMTSMVIELFMLVLSCGGIMDDFTEYQMRAAIQEIEAIVQQSAVQKALCKFIEEWNHGDAWARAKAIFVFLKSTYSLGIFWKIIKILFTQMSTFQNIRALAECAVMMVAAFATEGIALIARIALSLNNTVALVEKIANMSNFEKEMKKFR
;
A
#
# COMPACT_ATOMS: atom_id res chain seq x y z
N MET A 1 -8.85 -5.05 -19.11
CA MET A 1 -10.14 -5.69 -19.43
C MET A 1 -10.36 -7.02 -18.69
N ALA A 2 -9.35 -7.84 -18.40
CA ALA A 2 -9.53 -9.15 -17.73
C ALA A 2 -9.91 -9.12 -16.23
N LEU A 3 -9.77 -7.99 -15.53
CA LEU A 3 -10.07 -7.86 -14.09
C LEU A 3 -11.48 -7.34 -13.78
N GLN A 4 -12.18 -6.74 -14.75
CA GLN A 4 -13.51 -6.14 -14.54
C GLN A 4 -14.63 -7.18 -14.55
N THR A 5 -14.45 -8.30 -15.23
CA THR A 5 -15.50 -9.32 -15.41
C THR A 5 -15.53 -10.39 -14.31
N ARG A 6 -14.57 -10.40 -13.38
CA ARG A 6 -14.47 -11.46 -12.36
C ARG A 6 -15.28 -11.22 -11.09
N PHE A 7 -15.77 -10.01 -10.88
CA PHE A 7 -16.35 -9.65 -9.60
C PHE A 7 -17.64 -8.85 -9.78
N GLN A 8 -18.76 -9.56 -9.86
CA GLN A 8 -20.10 -8.98 -9.67
C GLN A 8 -20.58 -9.34 -8.26
N ALA A 9 -21.13 -8.33 -7.55
CA ALA A 9 -21.77 -8.37 -6.22
C ALA A 9 -21.26 -9.48 -5.27
N VAL A 10 -20.41 -9.10 -4.30
CA VAL A 10 -19.80 -10.06 -3.37
C VAL A 10 -20.86 -10.71 -2.49
N ASN A 11 -21.23 -11.94 -2.84
CA ASN A 11 -21.58 -12.92 -1.82
C ASN A 11 -20.28 -13.33 -1.11
N THR A 12 -20.26 -13.34 0.23
CA THR A 12 -19.13 -13.82 1.07
C THR A 12 -18.49 -15.09 0.47
N SER A 13 -19.31 -16.05 0.02
CA SER A 13 -18.86 -17.31 -0.59
C SER A 13 -18.01 -17.10 -1.86
N VAL A 14 -18.34 -16.11 -2.70
CA VAL A 14 -17.58 -15.80 -3.92
C VAL A 14 -16.22 -15.21 -3.57
N ALA A 15 -16.17 -14.24 -2.65
CA ALA A 15 -14.89 -13.65 -2.22
C ALA A 15 -13.97 -14.69 -1.57
N VAL A 16 -14.52 -15.56 -0.70
CA VAL A 16 -13.78 -16.66 -0.08
C VAL A 16 -13.21 -17.60 -1.14
N ASN A 17 -14.03 -18.02 -2.12
CA ASN A 17 -13.57 -18.96 -3.15
C ASN A 17 -12.51 -18.38 -4.09
N GLU A 18 -12.62 -17.10 -4.46
CA GLU A 18 -11.59 -16.43 -5.26
C GLU A 18 -10.30 -16.23 -4.46
N ALA A 19 -10.38 -15.82 -3.20
CA ALA A 19 -9.20 -15.70 -2.34
C ALA A 19 -8.53 -17.07 -2.11
N LEU A 20 -9.29 -18.16 -1.93
CA LEU A 20 -8.74 -19.51 -1.86
C LEU A 20 -7.95 -19.89 -3.12
N LYS A 21 -8.43 -19.52 -4.32
CA LYS A 21 -7.70 -19.78 -5.58
C LYS A 21 -6.37 -19.03 -5.61
N GLU A 22 -6.34 -17.80 -5.12
CA GLU A 22 -5.11 -17.01 -5.04
C GLU A 22 -4.12 -17.63 -4.05
N LEU A 23 -4.58 -17.97 -2.84
CA LEU A 23 -3.75 -18.55 -1.79
C LEU A 23 -3.13 -19.89 -2.17
N LYS A 24 -3.83 -20.71 -2.97
CA LYS A 24 -3.27 -21.97 -3.52
C LYS A 24 -2.00 -21.78 -4.34
N ASN A 25 -1.79 -20.60 -4.93
CA ASN A 25 -0.60 -20.27 -5.71
C ASN A 25 0.50 -19.58 -4.88
N ILE A 26 0.20 -19.25 -3.63
CA ILE A 26 1.06 -18.43 -2.76
C ILE A 26 1.63 -19.28 -1.62
N ILE A 27 0.78 -20.08 -0.98
CA ILE A 27 1.11 -20.94 0.16
C ILE A 27 1.68 -22.28 -0.36
N PRO A 28 2.75 -22.82 0.24
CA PRO A 28 3.24 -24.16 -0.09
C PRO A 28 2.10 -25.20 -0.03
N LYS A 29 2.04 -26.08 -1.03
CA LYS A 29 0.91 -27.03 -1.20
C LYS A 29 0.60 -27.85 0.05
N GLN A 30 1.63 -28.29 0.76
CA GLN A 30 1.49 -29.11 1.96
C GLN A 30 0.86 -28.30 3.11
N ASP A 31 1.32 -27.08 3.33
CA ASP A 31 0.78 -26.16 4.33
C ASP A 31 -0.66 -25.76 4.00
N PHE A 32 -0.96 -25.53 2.72
CA PHE A 32 -2.32 -25.20 2.27
C PHE A 32 -3.30 -26.33 2.60
N ILE A 33 -2.94 -27.58 2.28
CA ILE A 33 -3.79 -28.75 2.55
C ILE A 33 -3.97 -28.95 4.06
N GLN A 34 -2.88 -28.82 4.83
CA GLN A 34 -2.91 -28.98 6.28
C GLN A 34 -3.81 -27.96 6.98
N HIS A 35 -3.86 -26.73 6.47
CA HIS A 35 -4.55 -25.62 7.12
C HIS A 35 -5.81 -25.14 6.38
N GLU A 36 -6.31 -25.89 5.38
CA GLU A 36 -7.42 -25.44 4.51
C GLU A 36 -8.67 -25.02 5.29
N ALA A 37 -9.08 -25.80 6.30
CA ALA A 37 -10.25 -25.48 7.11
C ALA A 37 -10.06 -24.17 7.90
N THR A 38 -8.87 -23.95 8.48
CA THR A 38 -8.56 -22.71 9.20
C THR A 38 -8.46 -21.52 8.25
N ILE A 39 -7.83 -21.69 7.09
CA ILE A 39 -7.78 -20.67 6.04
C ILE A 39 -9.21 -20.25 5.69
N ARG A 40 -10.09 -21.21 5.40
CA ARG A 40 -11.49 -20.92 5.06
C ARG A 40 -12.20 -20.13 6.16
N GLY A 41 -12.05 -20.52 7.42
CA GLY A 41 -12.65 -19.79 8.55
C GLY A 41 -12.15 -18.35 8.66
N VAL A 42 -10.84 -18.11 8.47
CA VAL A 42 -10.28 -16.75 8.45
C VAL A 42 -10.87 -15.93 7.29
N LEU A 43 -10.99 -16.54 6.11
CA LEU A 43 -11.54 -15.87 4.93
C LEU A 43 -13.01 -15.50 5.10
N GLU A 44 -13.83 -16.38 5.71
CA GLU A 44 -15.24 -16.12 5.96
C GLU A 44 -15.43 -14.93 6.90
N VAL A 45 -14.74 -14.91 8.04
CA VAL A 45 -14.79 -13.79 9.00
C VAL A 45 -14.34 -12.47 8.35
N ALA A 46 -13.24 -12.51 7.59
CA ALA A 46 -12.75 -11.34 6.90
C ALA A 46 -13.75 -10.85 5.83
N ALA A 47 -14.35 -11.75 5.05
CA ALA A 47 -15.27 -11.41 3.98
C ALA A 47 -16.59 -10.84 4.53
N ASP A 48 -17.10 -11.38 5.63
CA ASP A 48 -18.28 -10.84 6.31
C ASP A 48 -18.01 -9.43 6.84
N THR A 49 -16.84 -9.20 7.43
CA THR A 49 -16.43 -7.86 7.90
C THR A 49 -16.36 -6.87 6.73
N GLU A 50 -15.75 -7.26 5.60
CA GLU A 50 -15.65 -6.41 4.40
C GLU A 50 -17.02 -6.10 3.78
N ASN A 51 -17.92 -7.08 3.75
CA ASN A 51 -19.27 -6.92 3.25
C ASN A 51 -20.08 -5.97 4.13
N GLU A 52 -19.99 -6.11 5.46
CA GLU A 52 -20.65 -5.22 6.40
C GLU A 52 -20.15 -3.78 6.25
N LEU A 53 -18.83 -3.58 6.22
CA LEU A 53 -18.23 -2.25 6.01
C LEU A 53 -18.65 -1.65 4.67
N THR A 54 -18.69 -2.47 3.61
CA THR A 54 -19.17 -2.03 2.30
C THR A 54 -20.63 -1.57 2.36
N ASN A 55 -21.51 -2.32 3.02
CA ASN A 55 -22.92 -1.95 3.17
C ASN A 55 -23.11 -0.65 3.98
N ILE A 56 -22.31 -0.47 5.04
CA ILE A 56 -22.32 0.76 5.84
C ILE A 56 -21.88 1.98 5.03
N MET A 57 -20.88 1.80 4.16
CA MET A 57 -20.25 2.90 3.44
C MET A 57 -20.86 3.21 2.07
N SER A 58 -21.51 2.25 1.42
CA SER A 58 -22.10 2.40 0.09
C SER A 58 -23.03 3.63 -0.05
N PRO A 59 -23.92 3.94 0.93
CA PRO A 59 -24.80 5.10 0.84
C PRO A 59 -24.06 6.46 0.88
N PHE A 60 -22.80 6.46 1.30
CA PHE A 60 -22.03 7.67 1.61
C PHE A 60 -20.90 7.94 0.61
N MET A 61 -20.77 7.10 -0.41
CA MET A 61 -19.81 7.26 -1.50
C MET A 61 -19.81 8.70 -2.02
N ASN A 62 -18.70 9.42 -1.78
CA ASN A 62 -18.42 10.78 -2.25
C ASN A 62 -19.15 11.94 -1.52
N LYS A 63 -19.76 11.73 -0.34
CA LYS A 63 -20.47 12.79 0.42
C LYS A 63 -20.17 12.81 1.92
N ILE A 64 -19.10 12.14 2.36
CA ILE A 64 -18.83 11.93 3.78
C ILE A 64 -17.49 12.55 4.19
N SER A 65 -17.51 13.27 5.30
CA SER A 65 -16.29 13.78 5.93
C SER A 65 -15.52 12.64 6.59
N ILE A 66 -14.20 12.81 6.76
CA ILE A 66 -13.35 11.80 7.40
C ILE A 66 -13.82 11.49 8.83
N LYS A 67 -14.31 12.49 9.57
CA LYS A 67 -14.87 12.32 10.91
C LYS A 67 -16.10 11.41 10.90
N GLU A 68 -16.95 11.54 9.89
CA GLU A 68 -18.12 10.67 9.74
C GLU A 68 -17.72 9.26 9.29
N VAL A 69 -16.66 9.11 8.47
CA VAL A 69 -16.07 7.79 8.16
C VAL A 69 -15.61 7.11 9.45
N GLU A 70 -14.93 7.85 10.32
CA GLU A 70 -14.42 7.32 11.59
C GLU A 70 -15.56 6.82 12.48
N ASN A 71 -16.57 7.67 12.68
CA ASN A 71 -17.75 7.35 13.48
C ASN A 71 -18.50 6.10 12.97
N LYS A 72 -18.42 5.79 11.68
CA LYS A 72 -19.10 4.63 11.07
C LYS A 72 -18.25 3.36 11.11
N ILE A 73 -16.94 3.47 10.91
CA ILE A 73 -16.05 2.31 10.77
C ILE A 73 -15.52 1.86 12.13
N SER A 74 -15.09 2.79 13.00
CA SER A 74 -14.46 2.46 14.28
C SER A 74 -15.28 1.52 15.17
N PRO A 75 -16.62 1.65 15.29
CA PRO A 75 -17.43 0.70 16.07
C PRO A 75 -17.43 -0.74 15.54
N LYS A 76 -17.12 -0.94 14.25
CA LYS A 76 -17.15 -2.25 13.58
C LYS A 76 -15.80 -2.95 13.60
N ILE A 77 -14.73 -2.20 13.45
CA ILE A 77 -13.37 -2.75 13.44
C ILE A 77 -12.70 -2.76 14.82
N GLY A 78 -13.26 -2.03 15.79
CA GLY A 78 -12.69 -1.84 17.12
C GLY A 78 -11.76 -0.63 17.21
N HIS A 79 -11.61 -0.08 18.42
CA HIS A 79 -10.80 1.13 18.66
C HIS A 79 -9.33 0.91 18.26
N ASP A 80 -8.72 -0.16 18.75
CA ASP A 80 -7.31 -0.47 18.49
C ASP A 80 -7.03 -0.56 17.00
N ARG A 81 -7.87 -1.28 16.26
CA ARG A 81 -7.74 -1.40 14.80
C ARG A 81 -7.97 -0.08 14.07
N ALA A 82 -8.90 0.75 14.54
CA ALA A 82 -9.10 2.09 13.97
C ALA A 82 -7.87 2.99 14.20
N GLU A 83 -7.26 2.93 15.38
CA GLU A 83 -6.04 3.66 15.70
C GLU A 83 -4.85 3.19 14.86
N MET A 84 -4.72 1.87 14.66
CA MET A 84 -3.73 1.30 13.73
C MET A 84 -3.88 1.87 12.31
N ILE A 85 -5.11 1.92 11.80
CA ILE A 85 -5.38 2.45 10.46
C ILE A 85 -5.02 3.93 10.39
N LYS A 86 -5.41 4.72 11.41
CA LYS A 86 -5.04 6.15 11.48
C LYS A 86 -3.53 6.34 11.48
N ASN A 87 -2.79 5.43 12.08
CA ASN A 87 -1.33 5.48 12.17
C ASN A 87 -0.63 4.68 11.06
N ALA A 88 -1.34 4.19 10.04
CA ALA A 88 -0.78 3.33 8.99
C ALA A 88 0.38 3.95 8.18
N PHE A 89 0.56 5.27 8.24
CA PHE A 89 1.68 5.97 7.59
C PHE A 89 2.79 6.39 8.56
N SER A 90 2.75 5.93 9.82
CA SER A 90 3.89 6.05 10.74
C SER A 90 5.01 5.06 10.43
N PHE A 91 4.74 4.03 9.62
CA PHE A 91 5.77 3.11 9.13
C PHE A 91 6.71 3.84 8.16
N GLU A 92 7.99 3.97 8.53
CA GLU A 92 8.99 4.68 7.73
C GLU A 92 9.95 3.69 7.07
N THR A 93 10.00 3.69 5.73
CA THR A 93 11.09 3.01 5.00
C THR A 93 12.39 3.81 5.15
N TYR A 94 12.37 5.04 4.63
CA TYR A 94 13.40 6.07 4.75
C TYR A 94 12.80 7.42 4.31
N LYS A 95 13.36 8.51 4.83
CA LYS A 95 13.09 9.89 4.42
C LYS A 95 14.16 10.37 3.47
N MET A 96 13.73 11.00 2.39
CA MET A 96 14.62 11.65 1.42
C MET A 96 14.51 13.16 1.57
N LYS A 97 15.66 13.83 1.61
CA LYS A 97 15.73 15.29 1.65
C LYS A 97 16.59 15.80 0.52
N LEU A 98 16.03 16.66 -0.33
CA LEU A 98 16.79 17.47 -1.27
C LEU A 98 17.45 18.62 -0.49
N VAL A 99 18.78 18.65 -0.50
CA VAL A 99 19.60 19.67 0.18
C VAL A 99 20.39 20.47 -0.84
N LYS A 100 20.63 21.74 -0.53
CA LYS A 100 21.52 22.60 -1.33
C LYS A 100 22.81 22.80 -0.56
N LYS A 101 23.93 22.41 -1.18
CA LYS A 101 25.28 22.54 -0.61
C LYS A 101 25.76 23.98 -0.69
N SER A 102 26.79 24.29 0.10
CA SER A 102 27.44 25.61 0.14
C SER A 102 27.99 26.06 -1.22
N ASN A 103 28.39 25.11 -2.07
CA ASN A 103 28.82 25.35 -3.45
C ASN A 103 27.66 25.52 -4.45
N GLY A 104 26.41 25.59 -3.96
CA GLY A 104 25.20 25.73 -4.76
C GLY A 104 24.67 24.44 -5.39
N GLN A 105 25.40 23.33 -5.30
CA GLN A 105 24.99 22.03 -5.86
C GLN A 105 23.86 21.40 -5.04
N SER A 106 22.91 20.78 -5.72
CA SER A 106 21.86 19.98 -5.09
C SER A 106 22.39 18.58 -4.75
N ALA A 107 21.97 18.02 -3.61
CA ALA A 107 22.22 16.63 -3.23
C ALA A 107 21.00 16.03 -2.54
N VAL A 108 20.95 14.70 -2.47
CA VAL A 108 19.87 13.96 -1.84
C VAL A 108 20.41 13.13 -0.70
N GLN A 109 19.88 13.38 0.49
CA GLN A 109 20.21 12.64 1.70
C GLN A 109 19.08 11.68 2.05
N MET A 110 19.42 10.46 2.48
CA MET A 110 18.49 9.40 2.83
C MET A 110 18.71 8.94 4.26
N HIS A 111 17.71 9.09 5.11
CA HIS A 111 17.80 8.73 6.53
C HIS A 111 16.65 7.82 6.95
N ARG A 112 16.87 6.99 7.96
CA ARG A 112 15.84 6.20 8.64
C ARG A 112 16.13 6.22 10.13
N GLY A 113 15.15 6.59 10.96
CA GLY A 113 15.36 6.61 12.42
C GLY A 113 16.53 7.54 12.86
N GLY A 114 16.78 8.60 12.10
CA GLY A 114 17.87 9.55 12.37
C GLY A 114 19.26 9.12 11.92
N THR A 115 19.43 7.91 11.38
CA THR A 115 20.72 7.43 10.84
C THR A 115 20.73 7.47 9.32
N GLU A 116 21.93 7.59 8.73
CA GLU A 116 22.10 7.50 7.28
C GLU A 116 21.65 6.11 6.80
N PHE A 117 20.67 6.08 5.90
CA PHE A 117 20.16 4.84 5.33
C PHE A 117 21.00 4.39 4.13
N ARG A 118 21.42 5.36 3.30
CA ARG A 118 22.26 5.19 2.12
C ARG A 118 23.15 6.42 1.94
N PRO A 119 24.33 6.26 1.29
CA PRO A 119 25.20 7.38 0.97
C PRO A 119 24.46 8.47 0.21
N GLU A 120 24.82 9.72 0.52
CA GLU A 120 24.32 10.90 -0.18
C GLU A 120 24.56 10.83 -1.70
N ILE A 121 23.56 11.25 -2.48
CA ILE A 121 23.66 11.34 -3.94
C ILE A 121 23.81 12.80 -4.34
N ASN A 122 24.97 13.17 -4.86
CA ASN A 122 25.16 14.48 -5.48
C ASN A 122 24.43 14.52 -6.83
N LEU A 123 23.63 15.55 -7.08
CA LEU A 123 22.89 15.69 -8.34
C LEU A 123 23.77 16.40 -9.38
N LEU A 124 24.76 15.67 -9.91
CA LEU A 124 25.74 16.22 -10.86
C LEU A 124 25.29 16.07 -12.31
N LYS A 125 24.46 15.07 -12.58
CA LYS A 125 23.92 14.74 -13.92
C LYS A 125 22.47 14.25 -13.82
N ILE A 126 21.78 14.20 -14.97
CA ILE A 126 20.36 13.84 -15.02
C ILE A 126 20.08 12.43 -14.45
N GLU A 127 21.02 11.49 -14.62
CA GLU A 127 20.90 10.12 -14.10
C GLU A 127 20.84 10.09 -12.57
N ASP A 128 21.51 11.02 -11.88
CA ASP A 128 21.47 11.11 -10.42
C ASP A 128 20.08 11.55 -9.94
N VAL A 129 19.44 12.45 -10.69
CA VAL A 129 18.08 12.91 -10.42
C VAL A 129 17.07 11.80 -10.69
N ILE A 130 17.21 11.10 -11.83
CA ILE A 130 16.35 9.95 -12.17
C ILE A 130 16.45 8.87 -11.09
N LYS A 131 17.67 8.49 -10.69
CA LYS A 131 17.88 7.51 -9.62
C LYS A 131 17.25 7.94 -8.30
N SER A 132 17.41 9.22 -7.93
CA SER A 132 16.80 9.75 -6.71
C SER A 132 15.27 9.71 -6.75
N ASN A 133 14.69 10.00 -7.93
CA ASN A 133 13.25 9.92 -8.16
C ASN A 133 12.73 8.46 -8.06
N GLU A 134 13.46 7.49 -8.63
CA GLU A 134 13.14 6.06 -8.53
C GLU A 134 13.20 5.56 -7.08
N LEU A 135 14.19 6.02 -6.30
CA LEU A 135 14.27 5.72 -4.86
C LEU A 135 13.10 6.32 -4.10
N GLN A 136 12.65 7.53 -4.45
CA GLN A 136 11.48 8.14 -3.83
C GLN A 136 10.21 7.36 -4.12
N MET A 137 10.03 6.93 -5.37
CA MET A 137 8.93 6.07 -5.80
C MET A 137 8.95 4.71 -5.09
N THR A 138 10.10 4.07 -4.98
CA THR A 138 10.27 2.78 -4.28
C THR A 138 9.71 2.86 -2.86
N SER A 139 10.14 3.88 -2.13
CA SER A 139 9.69 4.13 -0.78
C SER A 139 8.16 4.32 -0.70
N MET A 140 7.59 5.11 -1.61
CA MET A 140 6.14 5.32 -1.68
C MET A 140 5.39 4.01 -1.95
N VAL A 141 5.85 3.20 -2.91
CA VAL A 141 5.18 1.94 -3.25
C VAL A 141 5.09 1.02 -2.04
N ILE A 142 6.20 0.84 -1.30
CA ILE A 142 6.22 -0.01 -0.11
C ILE A 142 5.25 0.51 0.95
N GLU A 143 5.27 1.82 1.24
CA GLU A 143 4.41 2.41 2.26
C GLU A 143 2.91 2.34 1.89
N LEU A 144 2.57 2.45 0.61
CA LEU A 144 1.19 2.25 0.15
C LEU A 144 0.72 0.80 0.32
N PHE A 145 1.61 -0.19 0.23
CA PHE A 145 1.27 -1.59 0.50
C PHE A 145 1.23 -1.91 2.00
N MET A 146 2.10 -1.26 2.79
CA MET A 146 2.04 -1.30 4.26
C MET A 146 0.73 -0.72 4.80
N LEU A 147 0.19 0.31 4.15
CA LEU A 147 -1.13 0.84 4.44
C LEU A 147 -2.22 -0.23 4.25
N VAL A 148 -2.13 -1.05 3.20
CA VAL A 148 -3.09 -2.14 2.97
C VAL A 148 -3.03 -3.14 4.12
N LEU A 149 -1.83 -3.56 4.53
CA LEU A 149 -1.66 -4.44 5.70
C LEU A 149 -2.31 -3.85 6.96
N SER A 150 -2.09 -2.57 7.21
CA SER A 150 -2.69 -1.85 8.33
C SER A 150 -4.22 -1.81 8.24
N CYS A 151 -4.79 -1.59 7.04
CA CYS A 151 -6.23 -1.67 6.80
C CYS A 151 -6.78 -3.09 7.05
N GLY A 152 -5.98 -4.11 6.74
CA GLY A 152 -6.24 -5.51 7.03
C GLY A 152 -6.19 -5.85 8.53
N GLY A 153 -5.65 -4.97 9.37
CA GLY A 153 -5.42 -5.25 10.79
C GLY A 153 -4.17 -6.11 11.03
N ILE A 154 -3.29 -6.22 10.03
CA ILE A 154 -2.04 -6.97 10.12
C ILE A 154 -0.97 -6.01 10.59
N MET A 155 -0.43 -6.25 11.79
CA MET A 155 0.65 -5.46 12.37
C MET A 155 1.84 -6.36 12.64
N ASP A 156 2.96 -6.03 12.02
CA ASP A 156 4.25 -6.60 12.36
C ASP A 156 5.32 -5.53 12.32
N ASP A 157 6.17 -5.54 13.34
CA ASP A 157 7.41 -4.78 13.34
C ASP A 157 8.39 -5.47 12.37
N PHE A 158 8.29 -5.12 11.09
CA PHE A 158 9.21 -5.66 10.09
C PHE A 158 10.64 -5.26 10.42
N THR A 159 11.49 -6.25 10.55
CA THR A 159 12.91 -6.09 10.83
C THR A 159 13.60 -5.24 9.76
N GLU A 160 14.75 -4.67 10.09
CA GLU A 160 15.57 -3.95 9.12
C GLU A 160 15.91 -4.82 7.90
N TYR A 161 16.18 -6.12 8.13
CA TYR A 161 16.45 -7.08 7.06
C TYR A 161 15.27 -7.22 6.09
N GLN A 162 14.05 -7.47 6.61
CA GLN A 162 12.83 -7.58 5.79
C GLN A 162 12.58 -6.29 5.00
N MET A 163 12.75 -5.13 5.64
CA MET A 163 12.55 -3.84 4.99
C MET A 163 13.58 -3.59 3.88
N ARG A 164 14.86 -3.90 4.11
CA ARG A 164 15.90 -3.78 3.08
C ARG A 164 15.67 -4.72 1.90
N ALA A 165 15.24 -5.95 2.16
CA ALA A 165 14.89 -6.91 1.12
C ALA A 165 13.69 -6.42 0.29
N ALA A 166 12.65 -5.88 0.93
CA ALA A 166 11.50 -5.31 0.23
C ALA A 166 11.90 -4.10 -0.63
N ILE A 167 12.76 -3.22 -0.11
CA ILE A 167 13.30 -2.07 -0.86
C ILE A 167 14.06 -2.53 -2.11
N GLN A 168 14.95 -3.52 -1.99
CA GLN A 168 15.72 -4.04 -3.13
C GLN A 168 14.83 -4.64 -4.22
N GLU A 169 13.83 -5.44 -3.84
CA GLU A 169 12.87 -6.02 -4.78
C GLU A 169 12.06 -4.93 -5.50
N ILE A 170 11.62 -3.89 -4.77
CA ILE A 170 10.79 -2.83 -5.34
C ILE A 170 11.57 -1.85 -6.21
N GLU A 171 12.85 -1.60 -5.94
CA GLU A 171 13.69 -0.77 -6.81
C GLU A 171 13.70 -1.29 -8.25
N ALA A 172 13.90 -2.60 -8.42
CA ALA A 172 13.89 -3.23 -9.75
C ALA A 172 12.50 -3.17 -10.42
N ILE A 173 11.42 -3.20 -9.63
CA ILE A 173 10.05 -3.20 -10.12
C ILE A 173 9.59 -1.79 -10.52
N VAL A 174 9.98 -0.77 -9.75
CA VAL A 174 9.61 0.63 -10.03
C VAL A 174 10.12 1.08 -11.37
N GLN A 175 11.24 0.54 -11.87
CA GLN A 175 11.76 0.85 -13.21
C GLN A 175 10.89 0.31 -14.35
N GLN A 176 9.94 -0.59 -14.07
CA GLN A 176 9.06 -1.14 -15.10
C GLN A 176 8.07 -0.07 -15.58
N SER A 177 7.92 0.03 -16.90
CA SER A 177 7.09 1.07 -17.53
C SER A 177 5.62 1.05 -17.08
N ALA A 178 5.07 -0.13 -16.76
CA ALA A 178 3.70 -0.26 -16.25
C ALA A 178 3.55 0.34 -14.84
N VAL A 179 4.56 0.19 -13.98
CA VAL A 179 4.57 0.73 -12.62
C VAL A 179 4.77 2.24 -12.65
N GLN A 180 5.71 2.72 -13.47
CA GLN A 180 5.90 4.15 -13.72
C GLN A 180 4.61 4.83 -14.17
N LYS A 181 3.90 4.25 -15.15
CA LYS A 181 2.60 4.78 -15.61
C LYS A 181 1.54 4.81 -14.51
N ALA A 182 1.47 3.76 -13.69
CA ALA A 182 0.53 3.71 -12.57
C ALA A 182 0.87 4.78 -11.51
N LEU A 183 2.16 4.99 -11.22
CA LEU A 183 2.64 6.01 -10.29
C LEU A 183 2.37 7.43 -10.80
N CYS A 184 2.63 7.72 -12.07
CA CYS A 184 2.32 9.03 -12.65
C CYS A 184 0.83 9.36 -12.53
N LYS A 185 -0.04 8.41 -12.92
CA LYS A 185 -1.48 8.58 -12.79
C LYS A 185 -1.90 8.77 -11.33
N PHE A 186 -1.32 8.01 -10.41
CA PHE A 186 -1.57 8.18 -8.98
C PHE A 186 -1.22 9.60 -8.50
N ILE A 187 -0.05 10.12 -8.85
CA ILE A 187 0.43 11.44 -8.44
C ILE A 187 -0.47 12.55 -9.03
N GLU A 188 -0.86 12.43 -10.30
CA GLU A 188 -1.80 13.36 -10.94
C GLU A 188 -3.12 13.42 -10.17
N GLU A 189 -3.76 12.28 -9.92
CA GLU A 189 -5.03 12.20 -9.20
C GLU A 189 -4.90 12.69 -7.74
N TRP A 190 -3.78 12.41 -7.09
CA TRP A 190 -3.51 12.86 -5.72
C TRP A 190 -3.50 14.39 -5.58
N ASN A 191 -2.89 15.08 -6.54
CA ASN A 191 -2.69 16.52 -6.50
C ASN A 191 -3.99 17.33 -6.70
N HIS A 192 -5.02 16.72 -7.28
CA HIS A 192 -6.28 17.40 -7.62
C HIS A 192 -7.46 17.01 -6.70
N GLY A 193 -7.22 16.15 -5.70
CA GLY A 193 -8.27 15.56 -4.90
C GLY A 193 -8.34 16.05 -3.45
N ASP A 194 -9.55 16.00 -2.88
CA ASP A 194 -9.76 15.97 -1.43
C ASP A 194 -9.28 14.63 -0.85
N ALA A 195 -9.43 14.42 0.47
CA ALA A 195 -8.99 13.19 1.11
C ALA A 195 -9.67 11.93 0.52
N TRP A 196 -10.93 12.02 0.11
CA TRP A 196 -11.63 10.88 -0.48
C TRP A 196 -11.09 10.56 -1.88
N ALA A 197 -10.89 11.57 -2.71
CA ALA A 197 -10.27 11.43 -4.02
C ALA A 197 -8.83 10.89 -3.92
N ARG A 198 -8.04 11.34 -2.94
CA ARG A 198 -6.71 10.81 -2.64
C ARG A 198 -6.75 9.34 -2.21
N ALA A 199 -7.68 8.97 -1.34
CA ALA A 199 -7.87 7.58 -0.94
C ALA A 199 -8.26 6.68 -2.13
N LYS A 200 -9.12 7.20 -3.02
CA LYS A 200 -9.48 6.54 -4.28
C LYS A 200 -8.27 6.41 -5.21
N ALA A 201 -7.42 7.43 -5.31
CA ALA A 201 -6.18 7.37 -6.10
C ALA A 201 -5.25 6.25 -5.61
N ILE A 202 -5.08 6.11 -4.28
CA ILE A 202 -4.34 5.00 -3.69
C ILE A 202 -4.98 3.65 -4.06
N PHE A 203 -6.30 3.50 -3.90
CA PHE A 203 -6.99 2.27 -4.27
C PHE A 203 -6.79 1.89 -5.75
N VAL A 204 -6.91 2.86 -6.66
CA VAL A 204 -6.69 2.64 -8.10
C VAL A 204 -5.24 2.22 -8.36
N PHE A 205 -4.28 2.86 -7.71
CA PHE A 205 -2.87 2.48 -7.78
C PHE A 205 -2.63 1.03 -7.33
N LEU A 206 -3.18 0.66 -6.16
CA LEU A 206 -3.09 -0.69 -5.61
C LEU A 206 -3.73 -1.72 -6.55
N LYS A 207 -4.89 -1.41 -7.14
CA LYS A 207 -5.55 -2.28 -8.12
C LYS A 207 -4.70 -2.48 -9.37
N SER A 208 -4.10 -1.42 -9.90
CA SER A 208 -3.22 -1.50 -11.06
C SER A 208 -1.98 -2.35 -10.78
N THR A 209 -1.34 -2.16 -9.62
CA THR A 209 -0.11 -2.88 -9.25
C THR A 209 -0.36 -4.30 -8.76
N TYR A 210 -1.53 -4.58 -8.22
CA TYR A 210 -1.97 -5.94 -7.88
C TYR A 210 -1.98 -6.85 -9.11
N SER A 211 -2.46 -6.34 -10.25
CA SER A 211 -2.47 -7.08 -11.53
C SER A 211 -1.08 -7.46 -12.04
N LEU A 212 -0.04 -6.78 -11.54
CA LEU A 212 1.36 -7.03 -11.84
C LEU A 212 2.03 -7.97 -10.82
N GLY A 213 1.29 -8.44 -9.81
CA GLY A 213 1.80 -9.34 -8.76
C GLY A 213 2.71 -8.66 -7.73
N ILE A 214 2.81 -7.33 -7.75
CA ILE A 214 3.74 -6.56 -6.89
C ILE A 214 3.37 -6.71 -5.42
N PHE A 215 2.08 -6.65 -5.12
CA PHE A 215 1.55 -6.86 -3.76
C PHE A 215 2.09 -8.15 -3.15
N TRP A 216 1.89 -9.28 -3.83
CA TRP A 216 2.28 -10.59 -3.31
C TRP A 216 3.79 -10.76 -3.18
N LYS A 217 4.59 -10.12 -4.03
CA LYS A 217 6.05 -10.11 -3.87
C LYS A 217 6.47 -9.43 -2.57
N ILE A 218 5.92 -8.24 -2.30
CA ILE A 218 6.20 -7.50 -1.06
C ILE A 218 5.74 -8.32 0.14
N ILE A 219 4.49 -8.79 0.14
CA ILE A 219 3.92 -9.51 1.28
C ILE A 219 4.73 -10.77 1.60
N LYS A 220 5.16 -11.54 0.58
CA LYS A 220 6.01 -12.72 0.80
C LYS A 220 7.34 -12.37 1.46
N ILE A 221 7.99 -11.28 1.03
CA ILE A 221 9.27 -10.83 1.62
C ILE A 221 9.06 -10.39 3.07
N LEU A 222 8.04 -9.57 3.30
CA LEU A 222 7.72 -9.05 4.62
C LEU A 222 7.32 -10.16 5.60
N PHE A 223 6.65 -11.22 5.16
CA PHE A 223 6.17 -12.29 6.04
C PHE A 223 7.15 -13.46 6.22
N THR A 224 8.39 -13.35 5.69
CA THR A 224 9.37 -14.45 5.74
C THR A 224 9.75 -14.92 7.14
N GLN A 225 9.68 -14.05 8.16
CA GLN A 225 10.03 -14.39 9.54
C GLN A 225 8.83 -14.80 10.41
N MET A 226 7.61 -14.79 9.86
CA MET A 226 6.42 -15.23 10.58
C MET A 226 6.43 -16.75 10.73
N SER A 227 5.85 -17.24 11.83
CA SER A 227 5.50 -18.66 11.91
C SER A 227 4.55 -19.04 10.77
N THR A 228 4.60 -20.30 10.32
CA THR A 228 3.75 -20.80 9.23
C THR A 228 2.27 -20.44 9.43
N PHE A 229 1.76 -20.60 10.66
CA PHE A 229 0.37 -20.29 10.96
C PHE A 229 0.06 -18.78 10.88
N GLN A 230 0.90 -17.92 11.44
CA GLN A 230 0.73 -16.47 11.36
C GLN A 230 0.80 -15.98 9.91
N ASN A 231 1.75 -16.52 9.14
CA ASN A 231 1.91 -16.21 7.72
C ASN A 231 0.65 -16.57 6.93
N ILE A 232 0.14 -17.80 7.10
CA ILE A 232 -1.09 -18.27 6.43
C ILE A 232 -2.28 -17.38 6.77
N ARG A 233 -2.44 -17.02 8.05
CA ARG A 233 -3.52 -16.12 8.47
C ARG A 233 -3.41 -14.74 7.82
N ALA A 234 -2.24 -14.12 7.88
CA ALA A 234 -2.02 -12.80 7.32
C ALA A 234 -2.21 -12.78 5.79
N LEU A 235 -1.73 -13.80 5.09
CA LEU A 235 -1.99 -13.99 3.66
C LEU A 235 -3.48 -14.13 3.36
N ALA A 236 -4.21 -14.89 4.18
CA ALA A 236 -5.65 -15.08 4.02
C ALA A 236 -6.44 -13.77 4.19
N GLU A 237 -6.15 -13.02 5.26
CA GLU A 237 -6.77 -11.71 5.52
C GLU A 237 -6.48 -10.72 4.37
N CYS A 238 -5.24 -10.68 3.87
CA CYS A 238 -4.85 -9.89 2.69
C CYS A 238 -5.64 -10.28 1.44
N ALA A 239 -5.72 -11.58 1.14
CA ALA A 239 -6.36 -12.09 -0.07
C ALA A 239 -7.83 -11.70 -0.11
N VAL A 240 -8.58 -11.98 0.96
CA VAL A 240 -10.01 -11.64 1.01
C VAL A 240 -10.24 -10.14 0.95
N MET A 241 -9.46 -9.34 1.67
CA MET A 241 -9.62 -7.89 1.62
C MET A 241 -9.41 -7.34 0.20
N MET A 242 -8.38 -7.80 -0.52
CA MET A 242 -8.11 -7.35 -1.88
C MET A 242 -9.20 -7.82 -2.86
N VAL A 243 -9.62 -9.08 -2.76
CA VAL A 243 -10.71 -9.65 -3.56
C VAL A 243 -12.02 -8.90 -3.32
N ALA A 244 -12.41 -8.71 -2.05
CA ALA A 244 -13.62 -7.99 -1.68
C ALA A 244 -13.56 -6.53 -2.14
N ALA A 245 -12.41 -5.85 -1.96
CA ALA A 245 -12.21 -4.49 -2.43
C ALA A 245 -12.37 -4.39 -3.95
N PHE A 246 -11.81 -5.31 -4.75
CA PHE A 246 -11.96 -5.22 -6.20
C PHE A 246 -13.38 -5.48 -6.68
N ALA A 247 -14.13 -6.29 -5.95
CA ALA A 247 -15.49 -6.65 -6.25
C ALA A 247 -16.53 -5.59 -5.85
N THR A 248 -16.17 -4.72 -4.91
CA THR A 248 -17.03 -3.66 -4.36
C THR A 248 -16.56 -2.26 -4.77
N GLU A 249 -15.75 -2.15 -5.83
CA GLU A 249 -15.09 -0.91 -6.25
C GLU A 249 -14.25 -0.22 -5.14
N GLY A 250 -13.90 -0.97 -4.10
CA GLY A 250 -12.99 -0.58 -3.05
C GLY A 250 -13.65 0.19 -1.92
N ILE A 251 -14.99 0.26 -1.84
CA ILE A 251 -15.73 1.12 -0.89
C ILE A 251 -15.17 1.06 0.54
N ALA A 252 -15.08 -0.15 1.12
CA ALA A 252 -14.59 -0.34 2.48
C ALA A 252 -13.09 -0.04 2.64
N LEU A 253 -12.29 -0.37 1.62
CA LEU A 253 -10.84 -0.11 1.63
C LEU A 253 -10.54 1.38 1.47
N ILE A 254 -11.19 2.08 0.53
CA ILE A 254 -11.09 3.52 0.33
C ILE A 254 -11.44 4.25 1.61
N ALA A 255 -12.50 3.84 2.30
CA ALA A 255 -12.89 4.47 3.55
C ALA A 255 -11.84 4.31 4.65
N ARG A 256 -11.23 3.11 4.79
CA ARG A 256 -10.10 2.91 5.73
C ARG A 256 -8.87 3.70 5.34
N ILE A 257 -8.55 3.78 4.05
CA ILE A 257 -7.46 4.63 3.55
C ILE A 257 -7.75 6.10 3.88
N ALA A 258 -8.97 6.59 3.71
CA ALA A 258 -9.32 7.96 4.03
C ALA A 258 -9.11 8.29 5.53
N LEU A 259 -9.29 7.31 6.43
CA LEU A 259 -8.98 7.46 7.86
C LEU A 259 -7.48 7.65 8.12
N SER A 260 -6.62 6.97 7.36
CA SER A 260 -5.17 7.07 7.54
C SER A 260 -4.58 8.38 7.01
N LEU A 261 -5.26 9.03 6.05
CA LEU A 261 -4.82 10.30 5.46
C LEU A 261 -4.77 11.48 6.45
N ASN A 262 -5.41 11.37 7.62
CA ASN A 262 -5.30 12.42 8.64
C ASN A 262 -3.87 12.56 9.19
N ASN A 263 -3.06 11.50 9.17
CA ASN A 263 -1.71 11.48 9.74
C ASN A 263 -0.62 11.25 8.67
N THR A 264 -0.89 11.55 7.39
CA THR A 264 0.01 11.27 6.24
C THR A 264 1.12 12.29 5.97
N VAL A 265 1.74 12.88 6.99
CA VAL A 265 2.80 13.89 6.73
C VAL A 265 3.93 13.29 5.89
N ALA A 266 4.39 12.08 6.23
CA ALA A 266 5.47 11.40 5.51
C ALA A 266 5.13 11.15 4.03
N LEU A 267 3.92 10.66 3.72
CA LEU A 267 3.52 10.42 2.33
C LEU A 267 3.42 11.73 1.53
N VAL A 268 2.90 12.80 2.15
CA VAL A 268 2.80 14.13 1.51
C VAL A 268 4.19 14.66 1.15
N GLU A 269 5.17 14.54 2.06
CA GLU A 269 6.56 14.94 1.81
C GLU A 269 7.16 14.17 0.63
N LYS A 270 6.91 12.85 0.55
CA LYS A 270 7.41 12.00 -0.53
C LYS A 270 6.84 12.38 -1.89
N ILE A 271 5.55 12.69 -1.94
CA ILE A 271 4.90 13.17 -3.17
C ILE A 271 5.43 14.55 -3.55
N ALA A 272 5.63 15.45 -2.59
CA ALA A 272 6.23 16.76 -2.85
C ALA A 272 7.66 16.65 -3.40
N ASN A 273 8.44 15.68 -2.92
CA ASN A 273 9.79 15.40 -3.43
C ASN A 273 9.77 15.02 -4.92
N MET A 274 8.75 14.29 -5.40
CA MET A 274 8.60 13.97 -6.82
C MET A 274 8.57 15.22 -7.70
N SER A 275 7.75 16.20 -7.31
CA SER A 275 7.68 17.50 -8.02
C SER A 275 9.00 18.29 -7.92
N ASN A 276 9.75 18.14 -6.83
CA ASN A 276 11.06 18.75 -6.70
C ASN A 276 12.09 18.09 -7.62
N PHE A 277 12.09 16.76 -7.76
CA PHE A 277 12.94 16.05 -8.71
C PHE A 277 12.62 16.43 -10.16
N GLU A 278 11.35 16.63 -10.51
CA GLU A 278 10.98 17.15 -11.83
C GLU A 278 11.58 18.54 -12.11
N LYS A 279 11.60 19.43 -11.12
CA LYS A 279 12.24 20.75 -11.25
C LYS A 279 13.76 20.62 -11.41
N GLU A 280 14.41 19.72 -10.67
CA GLU A 280 15.84 19.46 -10.82
C GLU A 280 16.17 18.88 -12.21
N MET A 281 15.36 17.95 -12.73
CA MET A 281 15.54 17.39 -14.08
C MET A 281 15.51 18.48 -15.17
N LYS A 282 14.67 19.52 -15.01
CA LYS A 282 14.59 20.64 -15.96
C LYS A 282 15.87 21.48 -16.04
N LYS A 283 16.75 21.44 -15.04
CA LYS A 283 18.02 22.18 -15.05
C LYS A 283 19.08 21.55 -15.96
N PHE A 284 18.86 20.31 -16.38
CA PHE A 284 19.76 19.56 -17.27
C PHE A 284 19.25 19.48 -18.72
N ARG A 285 18.17 20.20 -19.04
CA ARG A 285 17.60 20.35 -20.38
C ARG A 285 17.97 21.70 -20.95
#